data_AF-A0A1V5N076-F1
#
_entry.id   AF-A0A1V5N076-F1
#
_cell.length_a   1.000
_cell.length_b   1.000
_cell.length_c   1.000
_cell.angle_alpha   90.00
_cell.angle_beta   90.00
_cell.angle_gamma   90.00
#
_symmetry.space_group_name_H-M   'P 1'
#
loop_
_entity.id
_entity.type
_entity.pdbx_description
1 polymer ?
#
loop_
_entity_poly.entity_id
_entity_poly.type
_entity_poly.pdbx_seq_one_letter_code
_entity_poly.pdbx_strand_id
1 'polypeptide(L)'
;MEAGRQINLPQFWEHSIAVGFIAAELARCLGRKELQIEAAFTAGLLHDVGQLIYAEVLGDRYGEVLKTAEQRQLPLEQVESQMLEVNHAEAAEHILRAWNFPAELLHPIAHHSLSLEDIRKGTSLSPEDDFPLALANRLAQALLLGTSGNRTLYPTEDFAHALQVQPEFFQWVEEKIPVQTDDMKLTMLCFSKQDLWTRWAEDLAARFHEPFRPLYLGPQPERDALRIFCRRLTQYQEPDSPNIGILHIHTERQREALTLQYKNLEIEAGSVRLPLMIFSPRADLMLEESFMQNRTYRLLPFPVSFTAIVNAFNSLVRPCVSADA
;
A
#
# COMPACT_ATOMS: atom_id res chain seq x y z
N MET A 1 30.29 6.95 15.22
CA MET A 1 29.98 6.82 13.79
C MET A 1 28.47 6.62 13.75
N GLU A 2 27.70 7.66 13.41
CA GLU A 2 26.26 7.47 13.18
C GLU A 2 26.13 6.70 11.86
N ALA A 3 25.92 5.38 11.97
CA ALA A 3 25.45 4.59 10.85
C ALA A 3 24.20 5.28 10.32
N GLY A 4 24.19 5.62 9.03
CA GLY A 4 23.05 6.28 8.40
C GLY A 4 21.79 5.48 8.68
N ARG A 5 20.84 6.08 9.39
CA ARG A 5 19.60 5.42 9.79
C ARG A 5 18.88 4.96 8.52
N GLN A 6 18.81 3.64 8.31
CA GLN A 6 18.28 3.06 7.07
C GLN A 6 16.77 3.26 6.92
N ILE A 7 16.08 3.37 8.06
CA ILE A 7 14.66 3.69 8.15
C ILE A 7 14.51 5.19 8.39
N ASN A 8 13.68 5.83 7.57
CA ASN A 8 13.23 7.20 7.80
C ASN A 8 12.21 7.19 8.95
N LEU A 9 12.66 7.56 10.15
CA LEU A 9 11.82 7.53 11.35
C LEU A 9 10.52 8.34 11.27
N PRO A 10 10.52 9.60 10.77
CA PRO A 10 9.27 10.32 10.51
C PRO A 10 8.29 9.50 9.69
N GLN A 11 8.71 8.99 8.53
CA GLN A 11 7.84 8.19 7.66
C GLN A 11 7.38 6.88 8.32
N PHE A 12 8.24 6.26 9.12
CA PHE A 12 7.90 5.04 9.86
C PHE A 12 6.80 5.29 10.90
N TRP A 13 6.93 6.35 11.69
CA TRP A 13 5.94 6.69 12.71
C TRP A 13 4.65 7.22 12.11
N GLU A 14 4.71 7.96 11.00
CA GLU A 14 3.52 8.33 10.23
C GLU A 14 2.70 7.10 9.85
N HIS A 15 3.36 6.10 9.26
CA HIS A 15 2.74 4.85 8.84
C HIS A 15 2.14 4.11 10.04
N SER A 16 2.93 3.92 11.11
CA SER A 16 2.48 3.21 12.31
C SER A 16 1.26 3.88 12.97
N ILE A 17 1.24 5.21 13.03
CA ILE A 17 0.11 5.98 13.57
C ILE A 17 -1.12 5.86 12.65
N ALA A 18 -0.94 5.96 11.33
CA ALA A 18 -2.02 5.79 10.35
C ALA A 18 -2.67 4.40 10.49
N VAL A 19 -1.86 3.35 10.57
CA VAL A 19 -2.32 1.97 10.79
C VAL A 19 -3.05 1.84 12.13
N GLY A 20 -2.52 2.44 13.20
CA GLY A 20 -3.19 2.49 14.50
C GLY A 20 -4.59 3.10 14.42
N PHE A 21 -4.74 4.27 13.80
CA PHE A 21 -6.05 4.91 13.65
C PHE A 21 -7.02 4.09 12.82
N ILE A 22 -6.57 3.55 11.67
CA ILE A 22 -7.44 2.72 10.81
C ILE A 22 -7.85 1.43 11.54
N ALA A 23 -6.93 0.76 12.24
CA ALA A 23 -7.22 -0.46 12.99
C ALA A 23 -8.23 -0.21 14.13
N ALA A 24 -8.10 0.91 14.84
CA ALA A 24 -9.03 1.31 15.89
C ALA A 24 -10.43 1.59 15.32
N GLU A 25 -10.52 2.32 14.20
CA GLU A 25 -11.82 2.57 13.56
C GLU A 25 -12.44 1.28 13.01
N LEU A 26 -11.65 0.38 12.41
CA LEU A 26 -12.14 -0.94 11.99
C LEU A 26 -12.73 -1.70 13.18
N ALA A 27 -12.02 -1.77 14.31
CA ALA A 27 -12.52 -2.43 15.51
C ALA A 27 -13.85 -1.80 15.99
N ARG A 28 -13.95 -0.47 15.94
CA ARG A 28 -15.19 0.26 16.28
C ARG A 28 -16.34 -0.09 15.33
N CYS A 29 -16.10 -0.08 14.02
CA CYS A 29 -17.10 -0.45 13.01
C CYS A 29 -17.57 -1.90 13.16
N LEU A 30 -16.69 -2.79 13.62
CA LEU A 30 -16.99 -4.20 13.89
C LEU A 30 -17.69 -4.42 15.25
N GLY A 31 -18.06 -3.35 15.96
CA GLY A 31 -18.77 -3.43 17.24
C GLY A 31 -17.93 -3.98 18.40
N ARG A 32 -16.60 -3.85 18.32
CA ARG A 32 -15.68 -4.28 19.39
C ARG A 32 -15.77 -3.34 20.60
N LYS A 33 -15.39 -3.85 21.77
CA LYS A 33 -15.42 -3.08 23.03
C LYS A 33 -14.27 -2.05 23.08
N GLU A 34 -14.39 -1.03 23.93
CA GLU A 34 -13.37 0.03 24.05
C GLU A 34 -11.95 -0.51 24.24
N LEU A 35 -11.76 -1.45 25.17
CA LEU A 35 -10.45 -2.07 25.41
C LEU A 35 -9.87 -2.77 24.15
N GLN A 36 -10.74 -3.35 23.31
CA GLN A 36 -10.33 -4.00 22.06
C GLN A 36 -10.00 -2.97 20.97
N ILE A 37 -10.66 -1.81 20.98
CA ILE A 37 -10.36 -0.69 20.09
C ILE A 37 -8.99 -0.09 20.45
N GLU A 38 -8.72 0.12 21.74
CA GLU A 38 -7.41 0.57 22.24
C GLU A 38 -6.31 -0.44 21.93
N ALA A 39 -6.59 -1.74 22.08
CA ALA A 39 -5.68 -2.81 21.69
C ALA A 39 -5.40 -2.78 20.17
N ALA A 40 -6.42 -2.60 19.32
CA ALA A 40 -6.24 -2.49 17.87
C ALA A 40 -5.36 -1.29 17.47
N PHE A 41 -5.56 -0.14 18.12
CA PHE A 41 -4.67 1.02 17.93
C PHE A 41 -3.22 0.69 18.29
N THR A 42 -3.02 0.06 19.45
CA THR A 42 -1.70 -0.33 19.95
C THR A 42 -1.02 -1.34 19.03
N ALA A 43 -1.76 -2.32 18.53
CA ALA A 43 -1.26 -3.30 17.56
C ALA A 43 -0.83 -2.60 16.27
N GLY A 44 -1.62 -1.65 15.78
CA GLY A 44 -1.26 -0.82 14.62
C GLY A 44 -0.01 0.03 14.84
N LEU A 45 0.17 0.60 16.02
CA LEU A 45 1.38 1.37 16.34
C LEU A 45 2.64 0.49 16.39
N LEU A 46 2.51 -0.79 16.76
CA LEU A 46 3.62 -1.70 17.00
C LEU A 46 3.88 -2.70 15.86
N HIS A 47 3.00 -2.80 14.86
CA HIS A 47 3.05 -3.87 13.87
C HIS A 47 4.39 -4.02 13.15
N ASP A 48 5.06 -2.91 12.87
CA ASP A 48 6.33 -2.85 12.15
C ASP A 48 7.55 -2.62 13.07
N VAL A 49 7.40 -2.70 14.39
CA VAL A 49 8.51 -2.43 15.34
C VAL A 49 9.70 -3.37 15.15
N GLY A 50 9.47 -4.57 14.61
CA GLY A 50 10.52 -5.51 14.23
C GLY A 50 11.53 -4.91 13.23
N GLN A 51 11.07 -4.04 12.34
CA GLN A 51 11.95 -3.35 11.37
C GLN A 51 12.90 -2.37 12.07
N LEU A 52 12.43 -1.64 13.10
CA LEU A 52 13.29 -0.77 13.91
C LEU A 52 14.34 -1.57 14.67
N ILE A 53 13.94 -2.73 15.20
CA ILE A 53 14.84 -3.63 15.92
C ILE A 53 15.90 -4.18 14.97
N TYR A 54 15.53 -4.60 13.76
CA TYR A 54 16.48 -5.04 12.75
C TYR A 54 17.43 -3.91 12.33
N ALA A 55 16.92 -2.70 12.11
CA ALA A 55 17.78 -1.56 11.76
C ALA A 55 18.82 -1.26 12.87
N GLU A 56 18.43 -1.38 14.14
CA GLU A 56 19.33 -1.15 15.28
C GLU A 56 20.34 -2.28 15.47
N VAL A 57 19.88 -3.54 15.42
CA VAL A 57 20.71 -4.71 15.77
C VAL A 57 21.58 -5.17 14.60
N LEU A 58 21.07 -5.10 13.37
CA LEU A 58 21.76 -5.62 12.18
C LEU A 58 22.50 -4.54 11.40
N GLY A 59 22.22 -3.25 11.63
CA GLY A 59 22.88 -2.13 10.97
C GLY A 59 22.91 -2.33 9.45
N ASP A 60 24.07 -2.12 8.81
CA ASP A 60 24.29 -2.21 7.36
C ASP A 60 23.68 -3.44 6.67
N ARG A 61 23.65 -4.59 7.36
CA ARG A 61 23.04 -5.81 6.82
C ARG A 61 21.54 -5.64 6.53
N TYR A 62 20.80 -4.95 7.40
CA TYR A 62 19.38 -4.68 7.14
C TYR A 62 19.18 -3.66 6.01
N GLY A 63 20.15 -2.77 5.80
CA GLY A 63 20.15 -1.83 4.68
C GLY A 63 20.27 -2.54 3.34
N GLU A 64 21.07 -3.61 3.30
CA GLU A 64 21.14 -4.50 2.14
C GLU A 64 19.83 -5.25 1.89
N VAL A 65 19.10 -5.66 2.95
CA VAL A 65 17.77 -6.28 2.83
C VAL A 65 16.78 -5.29 2.21
N LEU A 66 16.66 -4.07 2.75
CA LEU A 66 15.78 -3.03 2.23
C LEU A 66 16.11 -2.68 0.77
N LYS A 67 17.40 -2.53 0.45
CA LYS A 67 17.86 -2.27 -0.92
C LYS A 67 17.54 -3.43 -1.85
N THR A 68 17.69 -4.68 -1.38
CA THR A 68 17.38 -5.87 -2.18
C THR A 68 15.89 -5.96 -2.49
N ALA A 69 15.03 -5.66 -1.52
CA ALA A 69 13.58 -5.60 -1.73
C ALA A 69 13.20 -4.55 -2.80
N GLU A 70 13.77 -3.35 -2.71
CA GLU A 70 13.53 -2.29 -3.71
C GLU A 70 14.04 -2.69 -5.11
N GLN A 71 15.26 -3.23 -5.20
CA GLN A 71 15.87 -3.61 -6.47
C GLN A 71 15.17 -4.78 -7.15
N ARG A 72 14.77 -5.79 -6.36
CA ARG A 72 14.05 -6.97 -6.86
C ARG A 72 12.56 -6.74 -7.02
N GLN A 73 12.04 -5.61 -6.53
CA GLN A 73 10.61 -5.26 -6.58
C GLN A 73 9.74 -6.32 -5.88
N LEU A 74 10.26 -6.86 -4.77
CA LEU A 74 9.59 -7.90 -3.98
C LEU A 74 9.07 -7.32 -2.66
N PRO A 75 7.99 -7.92 -2.10
CA PRO A 75 7.55 -7.65 -0.74
C PRO A 75 8.69 -7.76 0.28
N LEU A 76 8.76 -6.83 1.24
CA LEU A 76 9.88 -6.74 2.19
C LEU A 76 9.96 -8.01 3.05
N GLU A 77 8.84 -8.47 3.58
CA GLU A 77 8.72 -9.67 4.41
C GLU A 77 9.26 -10.92 3.70
N GLN A 78 9.10 -11.01 2.38
CA GLN A 78 9.64 -12.15 1.60
C GLN A 78 11.17 -12.09 1.50
N VAL A 79 11.72 -10.89 1.33
CA VAL A 79 13.18 -10.71 1.24
C VAL A 79 13.83 -10.92 2.61
N GLU A 80 13.19 -10.47 3.68
CA GLU A 80 13.62 -10.76 5.05
C GLU A 80 13.62 -12.25 5.34
N SER A 81 12.52 -12.97 5.08
CA SER A 81 12.48 -14.43 5.27
C SER A 81 13.55 -15.16 4.44
N GLN A 82 13.91 -14.66 3.25
CA GLN A 82 14.98 -15.25 2.44
C GLN A 82 16.40 -14.94 2.94
N MET A 83 16.65 -13.74 3.47
CA MET A 83 18.00 -13.27 3.85
C MET A 83 18.31 -13.43 5.34
N LEU A 84 17.28 -13.43 6.18
CA LEU A 84 17.35 -13.44 7.64
C LEU A 84 16.65 -14.66 8.25
N GLU A 85 15.97 -15.50 7.45
CA GLU A 85 15.18 -16.67 7.87
C GLU A 85 13.92 -16.35 8.71
N VAL A 86 13.81 -15.12 9.21
CA VAL A 86 12.70 -14.61 10.03
C VAL A 86 12.34 -13.21 9.54
N ASN A 87 11.06 -12.94 9.29
CA ASN A 87 10.61 -11.60 8.89
C ASN A 87 10.38 -10.67 10.11
N HIS A 88 10.18 -9.38 9.85
CA HIS A 88 10.01 -8.38 10.91
C HIS A 88 8.79 -8.63 11.79
N ALA A 89 7.70 -9.17 11.23
CA ALA A 89 6.46 -9.44 11.96
C ALA A 89 6.66 -10.59 12.96
N GLU A 90 7.31 -11.67 12.53
CA GLU A 90 7.69 -12.80 13.37
C GLU A 90 8.66 -12.37 14.48
N ALA A 91 9.69 -11.59 14.13
CA ALA A 91 10.63 -11.06 15.11
C ALA A 91 9.95 -10.15 16.15
N ALA A 92 9.03 -9.28 15.72
CA ALA A 92 8.25 -8.42 16.60
C ALA A 92 7.42 -9.25 17.58
N GLU A 93 6.74 -10.31 17.12
CA GLU A 93 5.96 -11.20 17.97
C GLU A 93 6.81 -11.81 19.09
N HIS A 94 7.98 -12.37 18.76
CA HIS A 94 8.89 -12.98 19.72
C HIS A 94 9.37 -11.98 20.80
N ILE A 95 9.69 -10.76 20.38
CA ILE A 95 10.22 -9.72 21.27
C ILE A 95 9.12 -9.15 22.17
N LEU A 96 7.96 -8.84 21.61
CA LEU A 96 6.82 -8.33 22.37
C LEU A 96 6.31 -9.37 23.37
N ARG A 97 6.33 -10.66 23.01
CA ARG A 97 6.08 -11.77 23.94
C ARG A 97 7.07 -11.77 25.10
N ALA A 98 8.37 -11.62 24.83
CA ALA A 98 9.39 -11.55 25.86
C ALA A 98 9.25 -10.32 26.78
N TRP A 99 8.66 -9.23 26.27
CA TRP A 99 8.32 -8.04 27.04
C TRP A 99 6.97 -8.12 27.76
N ASN A 100 6.32 -9.28 27.77
CA ASN A 100 5.02 -9.54 28.41
C ASN A 100 3.85 -8.73 27.84
N PHE A 101 3.87 -8.39 26.54
CA PHE A 101 2.68 -7.87 25.87
C PHE A 101 1.56 -8.92 25.82
N PRO A 102 0.29 -8.52 25.91
CA PRO A 102 -0.84 -9.45 25.92
C PRO A 102 -0.99 -10.16 24.56
N ALA A 103 -1.37 -11.43 24.60
CA ALA A 103 -1.45 -12.30 23.42
C ALA A 103 -2.40 -11.80 22.33
N GLU A 104 -3.43 -11.03 22.72
CA GLU A 104 -4.39 -10.39 21.80
C GLU A 104 -3.74 -9.37 20.85
N LEU A 105 -2.56 -8.83 21.19
CA LEU A 105 -1.77 -7.96 20.30
C LEU A 105 -0.81 -8.76 19.41
N LEU A 106 -0.34 -9.91 19.89
CA LEU A 106 0.75 -10.65 19.27
C LEU A 106 0.34 -11.28 17.92
N HIS A 107 -0.81 -11.95 17.88
CA HIS A 107 -1.27 -12.62 16.65
C HIS A 107 -1.54 -11.64 15.50
N PRO A 108 -2.27 -10.52 15.71
CA PRO A 108 -2.42 -9.53 14.66
C PRO A 108 -1.08 -9.00 14.17
N ILE A 109 -0.14 -8.71 15.08
CA ILE A 109 1.19 -8.21 14.73
C ILE A 109 1.98 -9.25 13.94
N ALA A 110 1.94 -10.53 14.29
CA ALA A 110 2.68 -11.58 13.57
C ALA A 110 2.15 -11.79 12.15
N HIS A 111 0.85 -11.56 11.94
CA HIS A 111 0.16 -11.97 10.71
C HIS A 111 -0.22 -10.80 9.78
N HIS A 112 0.01 -9.54 10.16
CA HIS A 112 -0.50 -8.37 9.43
C HIS A 112 -0.07 -8.32 7.94
N SER A 113 1.12 -8.84 7.61
CA SER A 113 1.67 -8.87 6.25
C SER A 113 1.23 -10.10 5.43
N LEU A 114 0.63 -11.12 6.06
CA LEU A 114 0.21 -12.34 5.40
C LEU A 114 -1.04 -12.15 4.54
N SER A 115 -1.21 -13.00 3.53
CA SER A 115 -2.46 -13.08 2.77
C SER A 115 -3.58 -13.66 3.62
N LEU A 116 -4.83 -13.36 3.25
CA LEU A 116 -6.00 -13.91 3.94
C LEU A 116 -6.02 -15.44 3.91
N GLU A 117 -5.56 -16.05 2.83
CA GLU A 117 -5.46 -17.51 2.70
C GLU A 117 -4.43 -18.10 3.68
N ASP A 118 -3.28 -17.45 3.83
CA ASP A 118 -2.21 -17.92 4.72
C ASP A 118 -2.60 -17.78 6.19
N ILE A 119 -3.29 -16.69 6.57
CA ILE A 119 -3.83 -16.53 7.93
C ILE A 119 -4.81 -17.66 8.25
N ARG A 120 -5.70 -18.01 7.31
CA ARG A 120 -6.66 -19.11 7.49
C ARG A 120 -5.99 -20.48 7.62
N LYS A 121 -4.86 -20.71 6.95
CA LYS A 121 -4.08 -21.96 7.05
C LYS A 121 -3.34 -22.08 8.39
N GLY A 122 -2.99 -20.96 9.03
CA GLY A 122 -2.12 -20.89 10.22
C GLY A 122 -2.65 -21.49 11.53
N THR A 123 -3.80 -22.15 11.55
CA THR A 123 -4.35 -22.88 12.73
C THR A 123 -4.63 -22.04 14.00
N SER A 124 -4.80 -20.72 13.89
CA SER A 124 -5.28 -19.91 15.02
C SER A 124 -6.75 -20.21 15.35
N LEU A 125 -7.11 -20.17 16.63
CA LEU A 125 -8.48 -20.40 17.12
C LEU A 125 -9.48 -19.33 16.65
N SER A 126 -8.99 -18.16 16.20
CA SER A 126 -9.79 -17.04 15.69
C SER A 126 -9.04 -16.22 14.63
N PRO A 127 -8.88 -16.70 13.37
CA PRO A 127 -8.15 -15.97 12.33
C PRO A 127 -8.78 -14.61 11.99
N GLU A 128 -10.07 -14.42 12.30
CA GLU A 128 -10.79 -13.18 12.04
C GLU A 128 -10.32 -11.99 12.90
N ASP A 129 -9.65 -12.25 14.02
CA ASP A 129 -9.11 -11.19 14.88
C ASP A 129 -7.83 -10.56 14.29
N ASP A 130 -7.16 -11.24 13.35
CA ASP A 130 -5.96 -10.73 12.67
C ASP A 130 -6.28 -9.85 11.45
N PHE A 131 -7.46 -10.07 10.84
CA PHE A 131 -7.88 -9.40 9.61
C PHE A 131 -7.94 -7.86 9.69
N PRO A 132 -8.41 -7.24 10.80
CA PRO A 132 -8.51 -5.79 10.87
C PRO A 132 -7.15 -5.09 10.75
N LEU A 133 -6.12 -5.60 11.43
CA LEU A 133 -4.78 -5.00 11.36
C LEU A 133 -4.16 -5.19 9.97
N ALA A 134 -4.37 -6.36 9.38
CA ALA A 134 -3.93 -6.67 8.04
C ALA A 134 -4.57 -5.71 7.00
N LEU A 135 -5.87 -5.44 7.11
CA LEU A 135 -6.55 -4.45 6.25
C LEU A 135 -6.06 -3.02 6.51
N ALA A 136 -5.89 -2.65 7.79
CA ALA A 136 -5.42 -1.32 8.17
C ALA A 136 -4.05 -0.99 7.59
N ASN A 137 -3.10 -1.92 7.66
CA ASN A 137 -1.77 -1.76 7.08
C ASN A 137 -1.83 -1.47 5.57
N ARG A 138 -2.62 -2.26 4.84
CA ARG A 138 -2.76 -2.13 3.38
C ARG A 138 -3.43 -0.82 2.98
N LEU A 139 -4.41 -0.35 3.75
CA LEU A 139 -5.05 0.94 3.53
C LEU A 139 -4.10 2.11 3.78
N ALA A 140 -3.29 2.06 4.84
CA ALA A 140 -2.27 3.08 5.10
C ALA A 140 -1.22 3.13 3.96
N GLN A 141 -0.78 1.97 3.47
CA GLN A 141 0.12 1.86 2.32
C GLN A 141 -0.52 2.43 1.05
N ALA A 142 -1.79 2.11 0.77
CA ALA A 142 -2.53 2.66 -0.37
C ALA A 142 -2.70 4.19 -0.28
N LEU A 143 -2.88 4.73 0.94
CA LEU A 143 -2.95 6.17 1.20
C LEU A 143 -1.60 6.88 1.23
N LEU A 144 -0.49 6.15 1.04
CA LEU A 144 0.86 6.69 1.05
C LEU A 144 1.14 7.55 2.30
N LEU A 145 0.62 7.11 3.45
CA LEU A 145 0.82 7.76 4.73
C LEU A 145 2.04 7.13 5.39
N GLY A 146 3.20 7.75 5.19
CA GLY A 146 4.43 7.18 5.66
C GLY A 146 4.91 5.99 4.86
N THR A 147 5.98 5.38 5.36
CA THR A 147 6.45 4.06 4.94
C THR A 147 7.34 3.49 6.04
N SER A 148 7.17 2.22 6.36
CA SER A 148 8.10 1.50 7.25
C SER A 148 9.37 1.02 6.53
N GLY A 149 9.35 1.00 5.21
CA GLY A 149 10.37 0.34 4.37
C GLY A 149 9.72 -0.60 3.35
N ASN A 150 8.53 -1.13 3.66
CA ASN A 150 7.72 -1.86 2.69
C ASN A 150 7.10 -0.88 1.68
N ARG A 151 7.49 -1.02 0.41
CA ARG A 151 7.06 -0.17 -0.72
C ARG A 151 6.20 -0.96 -1.70
N THR A 152 5.34 -1.83 -1.17
CA THR A 152 4.47 -2.71 -1.94
C THR A 152 3.01 -2.35 -1.68
N LEU A 153 2.22 -2.34 -2.74
CA LEU A 153 0.77 -2.22 -2.69
C LEU A 153 0.15 -3.61 -2.73
N TYR A 154 -0.78 -3.86 -1.80
CA TYR A 154 -1.44 -5.16 -1.63
C TYR A 154 -2.96 -5.05 -1.82
N PRO A 155 -3.63 -6.16 -2.16
CA PRO A 155 -5.09 -6.20 -2.27
C PRO A 155 -5.77 -6.08 -0.92
N THR A 156 -6.84 -5.30 -0.89
CA THR A 156 -7.65 -4.99 0.29
C THR A 156 -9.00 -5.70 0.25
N GLU A 157 -9.44 -6.14 -0.92
CA GLU A 157 -10.78 -6.62 -1.23
C GLU A 157 -11.11 -7.91 -0.48
N ASP A 158 -10.17 -8.84 -0.39
CA ASP A 158 -10.36 -10.11 0.30
C ASP A 158 -10.65 -9.90 1.80
N PHE A 159 -9.85 -9.04 2.45
CA PHE A 159 -10.06 -8.68 3.85
C PHE A 159 -11.32 -7.84 4.04
N ALA A 160 -11.59 -6.89 3.16
CA ALA A 160 -12.80 -6.08 3.18
C ALA A 160 -14.07 -6.95 3.10
N HIS A 161 -14.06 -7.94 2.21
CA HIS A 161 -15.15 -8.89 2.05
C HIS A 161 -15.29 -9.80 3.27
N ALA A 162 -14.19 -10.34 3.78
CA ALA A 162 -14.21 -11.20 4.97
C ALA A 162 -14.73 -10.49 6.22
N LEU A 163 -14.36 -9.22 6.40
CA LEU A 163 -14.82 -8.36 7.50
C LEU A 163 -16.19 -7.71 7.25
N GLN A 164 -16.77 -7.87 6.05
CA GLN A 164 -18.02 -7.23 5.61
C GLN A 164 -18.00 -5.70 5.77
N VAL A 165 -16.83 -5.09 5.55
CA VAL A 165 -16.64 -3.64 5.65
C VAL A 165 -17.38 -2.95 4.51
N GLN A 166 -18.16 -1.93 4.85
CA GLN A 166 -18.96 -1.19 3.88
C GLN A 166 -18.11 -0.15 3.13
N PRO A 167 -18.47 0.24 1.89
CA PRO A 167 -17.71 1.22 1.11
C PRO A 167 -17.53 2.58 1.80
N GLU A 168 -18.48 2.99 2.64
CA GLU A 168 -18.44 4.25 3.39
C GLU A 168 -17.25 4.31 4.35
N PHE A 169 -16.79 3.15 4.85
CA PHE A 169 -15.59 3.08 5.67
C PHE A 169 -14.35 3.47 4.86
N PHE A 170 -14.22 2.99 3.62
CA PHE A 170 -13.08 3.33 2.75
C PHE A 170 -13.09 4.83 2.43
N GLN A 171 -14.27 5.38 2.13
CA GLN A 171 -14.42 6.83 1.94
C GLN A 171 -14.00 7.60 3.19
N TRP A 172 -14.46 7.18 4.38
CA TRP A 172 -14.05 7.81 5.64
C TRP A 172 -12.54 7.73 5.84
N VAL A 173 -11.91 6.59 5.55
CA VAL A 173 -10.46 6.39 5.67
C VAL A 173 -9.71 7.37 4.76
N GLU A 174 -10.14 7.51 3.51
CA GLU A 174 -9.54 8.44 2.55
C GLU A 174 -9.67 9.92 2.97
N GLU A 175 -10.79 10.29 3.60
CA GLU A 175 -11.07 11.68 3.98
C GLU A 175 -10.48 12.08 5.34
N LYS A 176 -10.52 11.18 6.33
CA LYS A 176 -10.22 11.51 7.74
C LYS A 176 -8.82 11.15 8.17
N ILE A 177 -8.30 10.00 7.76
CA ILE A 177 -7.00 9.52 8.25
C ILE A 177 -5.86 10.45 7.83
N PRO A 178 -5.75 10.94 6.57
CA PRO A 178 -4.70 11.88 6.20
C PRO A 178 -4.68 13.13 7.08
N VAL A 179 -5.85 13.69 7.40
CA VAL A 179 -5.98 14.89 8.25
C VAL A 179 -5.52 14.59 9.68
N GLN A 180 -5.97 13.49 10.26
CA GLN A 180 -5.55 13.07 11.61
C GLN A 180 -4.04 12.83 11.69
N THR A 181 -3.46 12.22 10.65
CA THR A 181 -2.01 12.02 10.60
C THR A 181 -1.25 13.34 10.46
N ASP A 182 -1.76 14.31 9.68
CA ASP A 182 -1.11 15.62 9.52
C ASP A 182 -1.10 16.41 10.84
N ASP A 183 -2.19 16.37 11.62
CA ASP A 183 -2.24 17.00 12.95
C ASP A 183 -1.20 16.39 13.92
N MET A 184 -1.03 15.06 13.87
CA MET A 184 -0.02 14.35 14.65
C MET A 184 1.40 14.68 14.20
N LYS A 185 1.67 14.79 12.90
CA LYS A 185 2.97 15.24 12.38
C LYS A 185 3.34 16.62 12.91
N LEU A 186 2.41 17.58 12.83
CA LEU A 186 2.64 18.94 13.33
C LEU A 186 2.98 18.93 14.81
N THR A 187 2.26 18.11 15.59
CA THR A 187 2.54 17.92 17.02
C THR A 187 3.93 17.33 17.25
N MET A 188 4.30 16.25 16.55
CA MET A 188 5.60 15.59 16.69
C MET A 188 6.77 16.49 16.23
N LEU A 189 6.58 17.27 15.17
CA LEU A 189 7.56 18.23 14.67
C LEU A 189 7.89 19.29 15.72
N CYS A 190 6.90 19.80 16.45
CA CYS A 190 7.11 20.74 17.55
C CYS A 190 8.05 20.22 18.65
N PHE A 191 8.16 18.89 18.80
CA PHE A 191 9.02 18.24 19.79
C PHE A 191 10.30 17.64 19.19
N SER A 192 10.46 17.66 17.87
CA SER A 192 11.63 17.12 17.18
C SER A 192 12.57 18.22 16.70
N LYS A 193 13.88 17.97 16.68
CA LYS A 193 14.88 18.88 16.07
C LYS A 193 14.98 18.73 14.54
N GLN A 194 13.99 18.09 13.89
CA GLN A 194 14.04 17.81 12.45
C GLN A 194 13.31 18.89 11.66
N ASP A 195 13.96 19.39 10.62
CA ASP A 195 13.49 20.55 9.87
C ASP A 195 12.50 20.22 8.73
N LEU A 196 12.37 18.94 8.31
CA LEU A 196 11.55 18.56 7.14
C LEU A 196 10.90 17.17 7.31
N TRP A 197 9.56 17.14 7.39
CA TRP A 197 8.74 15.91 7.25
C TRP A 197 7.98 16.01 5.92
N THR A 198 8.57 15.46 4.86
CA THR A 198 7.97 15.45 3.52
C THR A 198 6.77 14.50 3.47
N ARG A 199 5.83 14.75 2.56
CA ARG A 199 4.73 13.82 2.32
C ARG A 199 5.23 12.72 1.40
N TRP A 200 5.13 11.46 1.82
CA TRP A 200 5.58 10.33 1.00
C TRP A 200 4.91 10.29 -0.38
N ALA A 201 3.63 10.69 -0.47
CA ALA A 201 2.94 10.81 -1.74
C ALA A 201 3.60 11.79 -2.71
N GLU A 202 4.13 12.92 -2.22
CA GLU A 202 4.85 13.92 -3.04
C GLU A 202 6.23 13.39 -3.47
N ASP A 203 6.95 12.75 -2.55
CA ASP A 203 8.24 12.11 -2.84
C ASP A 203 8.09 11.01 -3.91
N LEU A 204 7.01 10.23 -3.85
CA LEU A 204 6.69 9.22 -4.86
C LEU A 204 6.25 9.86 -6.19
N ALA A 205 5.41 10.89 -6.14
CA ALA A 205 4.96 11.63 -7.33
C ALA A 205 6.13 12.25 -8.10
N ALA A 206 7.17 12.74 -7.40
CA ALA A 206 8.37 13.31 -8.01
C ALA A 206 9.21 12.28 -8.81
N ARG A 207 8.97 10.98 -8.65
CA ARG A 207 9.66 9.92 -9.40
C ARG A 207 9.04 9.65 -10.78
N PHE A 208 7.84 10.16 -11.05
CA PHE A 208 7.22 10.09 -12.36
C PHE A 208 7.80 11.18 -13.27
N HIS A 209 8.14 10.84 -14.52
CA HIS A 209 8.74 11.78 -15.47
C HIS A 209 7.74 12.80 -16.03
N GLU A 210 6.45 12.50 -15.93
CA GLU A 210 5.32 13.32 -16.36
C GLU A 210 4.23 13.25 -15.27
N PRO A 211 3.31 14.24 -15.18
CA PRO A 211 2.23 14.22 -14.21
C PRO A 211 1.41 12.93 -14.29
N PHE A 212 1.29 12.21 -13.18
CA PHE A 212 0.55 10.94 -13.17
C PHE A 212 -0.95 11.21 -13.16
N ARG A 213 -1.65 11.03 -14.29
CA ARG A 213 -3.09 11.31 -14.45
C ARG A 213 -3.84 10.06 -14.91
N PRO A 214 -4.21 9.16 -13.99
CA PRO A 214 -4.77 7.87 -14.32
C PRO A 214 -6.28 7.93 -14.59
N LEU A 215 -6.71 7.22 -15.63
CA LEU A 215 -8.09 6.79 -15.82
C LEU A 215 -8.24 5.38 -15.26
N TYR A 216 -8.86 5.27 -14.09
CA TYR A 216 -8.95 4.01 -13.34
C TYR A 216 -10.20 3.19 -13.69
N LEU A 217 -10.04 1.87 -13.83
CA LEU A 217 -11.13 0.90 -13.86
C LEU A 217 -10.75 -0.39 -13.11
N GLY A 218 -11.63 -0.83 -12.23
CA GLY A 218 -11.54 -2.11 -11.51
C GLY A 218 -12.94 -2.62 -11.17
N PRO A 219 -13.10 -3.86 -10.68
CA PRO A 219 -14.42 -4.44 -10.43
C PRO A 219 -15.13 -3.89 -9.19
N GLN A 220 -14.38 -3.47 -8.16
CA GLN A 220 -14.90 -2.88 -6.92
C GLN A 220 -14.10 -1.62 -6.55
N PRO A 221 -14.14 -0.55 -7.37
CA PRO A 221 -13.29 0.63 -7.19
C PRO A 221 -13.39 1.25 -5.80
N GLU A 222 -14.55 1.12 -5.14
CA GLU A 222 -14.83 1.67 -3.82
C GLU A 222 -14.06 0.99 -2.67
N ARG A 223 -13.45 -0.19 -2.91
CA ARG A 223 -12.67 -0.94 -1.90
C ARG A 223 -11.23 -1.24 -2.33
N ASP A 224 -10.85 -0.77 -3.51
CA ASP A 224 -9.64 -1.17 -4.20
C ASP A 224 -8.45 -0.30 -3.81
N ALA A 225 -7.41 -0.93 -3.26
CA ALA A 225 -6.17 -0.27 -2.87
C ALA A 225 -5.50 0.48 -4.03
N LEU A 226 -5.55 -0.06 -5.26
CA LEU A 226 -4.94 0.57 -6.43
C LEU A 226 -5.66 1.87 -6.79
N ARG A 227 -6.99 1.89 -6.66
CA ARG A 227 -7.80 3.10 -6.87
C ARG A 227 -7.53 4.18 -5.83
N ILE A 228 -7.40 3.79 -4.56
CA ILE A 228 -7.04 4.69 -3.45
C ILE A 228 -5.65 5.30 -3.68
N PHE A 229 -4.67 4.44 -4.00
CA PHE A 229 -3.31 4.85 -4.36
C PHE A 229 -3.28 5.85 -5.51
N CYS A 230 -4.03 5.58 -6.59
CA CYS A 230 -4.09 6.46 -7.74
C CYS A 230 -4.64 7.85 -7.37
N ARG A 231 -5.75 7.90 -6.62
CA ARG A 231 -6.34 9.18 -6.18
C ARG A 231 -5.40 9.95 -5.25
N ARG A 232 -4.69 9.25 -4.37
CA ARG A 232 -3.77 9.91 -3.44
C ARG A 232 -2.63 10.62 -4.17
N LEU A 233 -2.06 10.00 -5.20
CA LEU A 233 -1.00 10.60 -6.02
C LEU A 233 -1.49 11.81 -6.84
N THR A 234 -2.78 11.88 -7.16
CA THR A 234 -3.34 12.96 -7.99
C THR A 234 -4.03 14.07 -7.20
N GLN A 235 -4.16 13.94 -5.87
CA GLN A 235 -4.94 14.86 -5.04
C GLN A 235 -4.50 16.33 -5.13
N TYR A 236 -3.21 16.58 -5.38
CA TYR A 236 -2.65 17.93 -5.47
C TYR A 236 -2.33 18.36 -6.91
N GLN A 237 -2.69 17.55 -7.90
CA GLN A 237 -2.48 17.87 -9.31
C GLN A 237 -3.66 18.71 -9.85
N GLU A 238 -3.38 19.58 -10.80
CA GLU A 238 -4.44 20.29 -11.52
C GLU A 238 -5.27 19.30 -12.35
N PRO A 239 -6.60 19.47 -12.40
CA PRO A 239 -7.47 18.64 -13.21
C PRO A 239 -7.16 18.86 -14.70
N ASP A 240 -6.62 17.83 -15.34
CA ASP A 240 -6.29 17.81 -16.77
C ASP A 240 -6.62 16.42 -17.35
N SER A 241 -6.59 16.29 -18.68
CA SER A 241 -6.90 15.05 -19.37
C SER A 241 -6.00 13.90 -18.91
N PRO A 242 -6.56 12.68 -18.74
CA PRO A 242 -5.78 11.52 -18.33
C PRO A 242 -4.73 11.19 -19.39
N ASN A 243 -3.57 10.70 -18.94
CA ASN A 243 -2.46 10.31 -19.81
C ASN A 243 -2.10 8.82 -19.73
N ILE A 244 -2.74 8.09 -18.81
CA ILE A 244 -2.56 6.64 -18.65
C ILE A 244 -3.89 6.00 -18.23
N GLY A 245 -4.19 4.83 -18.77
CA GLY A 245 -5.25 3.95 -18.27
C GLY A 245 -4.74 2.96 -17.26
N ILE A 246 -5.48 2.75 -16.17
CA ILE A 246 -5.17 1.78 -15.13
C ILE A 246 -6.31 0.80 -15.00
N LEU A 247 -6.01 -0.47 -15.16
CA LEU A 247 -6.99 -1.55 -15.18
C LEU A 247 -6.61 -2.61 -14.14
N HIS A 248 -7.52 -2.92 -13.23
CA HIS A 248 -7.35 -4.03 -12.28
C HIS A 248 -8.27 -5.20 -12.67
N ILE A 249 -7.67 -6.33 -13.06
CA ILE A 249 -8.36 -7.52 -13.55
C ILE A 249 -8.05 -8.69 -12.62
N HIS A 250 -9.08 -9.29 -12.01
CA HIS A 250 -8.89 -10.42 -11.10
C HIS A 250 -9.11 -11.77 -11.81
N THR A 251 -10.01 -11.80 -12.80
CA THR A 251 -10.39 -13.04 -13.50
C THR A 251 -10.60 -12.84 -14.99
N GLU A 252 -10.35 -13.87 -15.80
CA GLU A 252 -10.60 -13.85 -17.25
C GLU A 252 -12.06 -13.55 -17.61
N ARG A 253 -13.01 -13.97 -16.75
CA ARG A 253 -14.45 -13.76 -16.97
C ARG A 253 -14.84 -12.29 -17.04
N GLN A 254 -14.04 -11.40 -16.46
CA GLN A 254 -14.30 -9.96 -16.44
C GLN A 254 -13.81 -9.25 -17.71
N ARG A 255 -12.99 -9.91 -18.54
CA ARG A 255 -12.28 -9.29 -19.67
C ARG A 255 -13.19 -8.53 -20.65
N GLU A 256 -14.26 -9.17 -21.11
CA GLU A 256 -15.17 -8.59 -22.11
C GLU A 256 -15.92 -7.38 -21.54
N ALA A 257 -16.48 -7.54 -20.33
CA ALA A 257 -17.20 -6.47 -19.64
C ALA A 257 -16.29 -5.26 -19.35
N LEU A 258 -15.07 -5.50 -18.84
CA LEU A 258 -14.10 -4.43 -18.56
C LEU A 258 -13.61 -3.74 -19.84
N THR A 259 -13.44 -4.47 -20.95
CA THR A 259 -13.06 -3.87 -22.24
C THR A 259 -14.11 -2.86 -22.70
N LEU A 260 -15.39 -3.23 -22.64
CA LEU A 260 -16.49 -2.35 -23.01
C LEU A 260 -16.60 -1.13 -22.08
N GLN A 261 -16.52 -1.35 -20.77
CA GLN A 261 -16.57 -0.28 -19.77
C GLN A 261 -15.42 0.71 -19.95
N TYR A 262 -14.19 0.21 -20.11
CA TYR A 262 -13.02 1.06 -20.29
C TYR A 262 -13.11 1.88 -21.59
N LYS A 263 -13.60 1.27 -22.68
CA LYS A 263 -13.81 1.99 -23.94
C LYS A 263 -14.75 3.18 -23.77
N ASN A 264 -15.84 3.02 -23.02
CA ASN A 264 -16.78 4.11 -22.76
C ASN A 264 -16.14 5.20 -21.89
N LEU A 265 -15.45 4.81 -20.81
CA LEU A 265 -14.74 5.75 -19.92
C LEU A 265 -13.68 6.57 -20.66
N GLU A 266 -12.94 5.95 -21.58
CA GLU A 266 -11.92 6.66 -22.36
C GLU A 266 -12.54 7.72 -23.28
N ILE A 267 -13.67 7.40 -23.92
CA ILE A 267 -14.42 8.32 -24.77
C ILE A 267 -15.00 9.47 -23.95
N GLU A 268 -15.59 9.18 -22.78
CA GLU A 268 -16.14 10.19 -21.87
C GLU A 268 -15.07 11.15 -21.35
N ALA A 269 -13.85 10.64 -21.13
CA ALA A 269 -12.69 11.45 -20.75
C ALA A 269 -12.09 12.25 -21.92
N GLY A 270 -12.69 12.21 -23.12
CA GLY A 270 -12.20 12.91 -24.31
C GLY A 270 -10.84 12.42 -24.80
N SER A 271 -10.43 11.23 -24.35
CA SER A 271 -9.12 10.64 -24.64
C SER A 271 -9.26 9.55 -25.70
N VAL A 272 -8.16 9.23 -26.39
CA VAL A 272 -8.16 8.16 -27.40
C VAL A 272 -6.83 7.45 -27.32
N ARG A 273 -6.87 6.11 -27.20
CA ARG A 273 -5.67 5.26 -27.25
C ARG A 273 -4.66 5.58 -26.14
N LEU A 274 -5.14 5.77 -24.91
CA LEU A 274 -4.25 5.91 -23.76
C LEU A 274 -3.37 4.66 -23.60
N PRO A 275 -2.09 4.84 -23.22
CA PRO A 275 -1.25 3.73 -22.77
C PRO A 275 -1.87 3.07 -21.53
N LEU A 276 -1.73 1.75 -21.39
CA LEU A 276 -2.41 0.99 -20.33
C LEU A 276 -1.42 0.32 -19.37
N MET A 277 -1.67 0.45 -18.07
CA MET A 277 -1.11 -0.45 -17.05
C MET A 277 -2.21 -1.39 -16.58
N ILE A 278 -2.00 -2.68 -16.77
CA ILE A 278 -2.97 -3.73 -16.43
C ILE A 278 -2.40 -4.54 -15.28
N PHE A 279 -3.12 -4.58 -14.18
CA PHE A 279 -2.77 -5.29 -12.95
C PHE A 279 -3.61 -6.56 -12.86
N SER A 280 -2.95 -7.67 -12.60
CA SER A 280 -3.60 -8.96 -12.37
C SER A 280 -2.76 -9.82 -11.42
N PRO A 281 -3.33 -10.84 -10.75
CA PRO A 281 -2.59 -11.62 -9.75
C PRO A 281 -1.27 -12.20 -10.25
N ARG A 282 -1.17 -12.57 -11.54
CA ARG A 282 0.02 -13.18 -12.15
C ARG A 282 0.61 -12.40 -13.33
N ALA A 283 0.14 -11.18 -13.60
CA ALA A 283 0.55 -10.38 -14.75
C ALA A 283 0.30 -11.05 -16.12
N ASP A 284 -0.71 -11.91 -16.22
CA ASP A 284 -1.02 -12.74 -17.39
C ASP A 284 -2.39 -12.40 -18.03
N LEU A 285 -3.20 -11.58 -17.37
CA LEU A 285 -4.50 -11.15 -17.86
C LEU A 285 -4.41 -9.85 -18.67
N MET A 286 -5.17 -9.76 -19.75
CA MET A 286 -5.30 -8.57 -20.58
C MET A 286 -6.73 -8.39 -21.09
N LEU A 287 -7.03 -7.19 -21.61
CA LEU A 287 -8.27 -6.91 -22.34
C LEU A 287 -8.34 -7.66 -23.67
N GLU A 288 -9.44 -7.55 -24.40
CA GLU A 288 -9.58 -8.20 -25.71
C GLU A 288 -8.44 -7.81 -26.67
N GLU A 289 -7.89 -8.79 -27.38
CA GLU A 289 -6.73 -8.59 -28.27
C GLU A 289 -6.99 -7.51 -29.33
N SER A 290 -8.20 -7.49 -29.89
CA SER A 290 -8.64 -6.50 -30.88
C SER A 290 -8.56 -5.06 -30.34
N PHE A 291 -8.85 -4.87 -29.06
CA PHE A 291 -8.76 -3.57 -28.38
C PHE A 291 -7.30 -3.18 -28.09
N MET A 292 -6.44 -4.18 -27.88
CA MET A 292 -5.02 -4.00 -27.54
C MET A 292 -4.10 -3.79 -28.75
N GLN A 293 -4.50 -4.23 -29.95
CA GLN A 293 -3.66 -4.27 -31.17
C GLN A 293 -2.93 -2.95 -31.53
N ASN A 294 -3.45 -1.79 -31.12
CA ASN A 294 -2.86 -0.49 -31.41
C ASN A 294 -2.56 0.35 -30.16
N ARG A 295 -2.30 -0.32 -29.03
CA ARG A 295 -2.01 0.34 -27.74
C ARG A 295 -0.69 -0.14 -27.16
N THR A 296 0.02 0.77 -26.51
CA THR A 296 1.15 0.42 -25.65
C THR A 296 0.63 0.04 -24.28
N TYR A 297 1.13 -1.07 -23.72
CA TYR A 297 0.71 -1.52 -22.40
C TYR A 297 1.83 -2.21 -21.62
N ARG A 298 1.63 -2.32 -20.31
CA ARG A 298 2.42 -3.12 -19.38
C ARG A 298 1.48 -3.97 -18.53
N LEU A 299 1.84 -5.24 -18.37
CA LEU A 299 1.20 -6.14 -17.42
C LEU A 299 2.03 -6.13 -16.15
N LEU A 300 1.36 -5.97 -15.01
CA LEU A 300 1.99 -5.95 -13.69
C LEU A 300 1.31 -6.99 -12.79
N PRO A 301 2.07 -7.72 -11.96
CA PRO A 301 1.48 -8.60 -10.95
C PRO A 301 0.82 -7.75 -9.86
N PHE A 302 -0.03 -8.37 -9.05
CA PHE A 302 -0.58 -7.74 -7.84
C PHE A 302 -0.55 -8.77 -6.70
N PRO A 303 0.11 -8.51 -5.54
CA PRO A 303 0.73 -7.26 -5.07
C PRO A 303 1.84 -6.70 -5.98
N VAL A 304 2.07 -5.38 -5.91
CA VAL A 304 2.99 -4.66 -6.80
C VAL A 304 3.85 -3.66 -6.05
N SER A 305 5.14 -3.57 -6.37
CA SER A 305 6.00 -2.53 -5.78
C SER A 305 5.73 -1.16 -6.40
N PHE A 306 5.87 -0.10 -5.60
CA PHE A 306 5.75 1.29 -6.10
C PHE A 306 6.78 1.58 -7.20
N THR A 307 7.99 1.02 -7.09
CA THR A 307 9.03 1.12 -8.11
C THR A 307 8.59 0.49 -9.43
N ALA A 308 7.90 -0.65 -9.42
CA ALA A 308 7.36 -1.27 -10.63
C ALA A 308 6.30 -0.38 -11.31
N ILE A 309 5.41 0.25 -10.52
CA ILE A 309 4.40 1.19 -11.03
C ILE A 309 5.08 2.39 -11.71
N VAL A 310 6.03 3.04 -11.02
CA VAL A 310 6.76 4.20 -11.55
C VAL A 310 7.51 3.84 -12.84
N ASN A 311 8.24 2.72 -12.85
CA ASN A 311 8.99 2.27 -14.02
C ASN A 311 8.07 1.95 -15.19
N ALA A 312 6.93 1.29 -14.94
CA ALA A 312 5.95 1.00 -15.98
C ALA A 312 5.39 2.28 -16.59
N PHE A 313 4.97 3.24 -15.76
CA PHE A 313 4.49 4.54 -16.22
C PHE A 313 5.55 5.27 -17.05
N ASN A 314 6.77 5.45 -16.51
CA ASN A 314 7.85 6.18 -17.17
C ASN A 314 8.28 5.52 -18.50
N SER A 315 8.04 4.21 -18.66
CA SER A 315 8.30 3.51 -19.92
C SER A 315 7.19 3.67 -20.96
N LEU A 316 5.97 3.94 -20.51
CA LEU A 316 4.77 4.06 -21.35
C LEU A 316 4.51 5.51 -21.77
N VAL A 317 4.66 6.44 -20.83
CA VAL A 317 4.47 7.88 -21.04
C VAL A 317 5.84 8.48 -21.29
N ARG A 318 6.12 8.85 -22.54
CA ARG A 318 7.38 9.50 -22.90
C ARG A 318 7.40 10.91 -22.32
N PRO A 319 8.56 11.40 -21.83
CA PRO A 319 8.73 12.81 -21.57
C PRO A 319 8.46 13.58 -22.86
N CYS A 320 7.74 14.69 -22.79
CA CYS A 320 7.58 15.59 -23.92
C CYS A 320 8.94 16.26 -24.20
N VAL A 321 9.88 15.54 -24.82
CA VAL A 321 11.11 16.15 -25.32
C VAL A 321 10.69 17.01 -26.50
N SER A 322 10.71 18.33 -26.28
CA SER A 322 10.59 19.32 -27.34
C SER A 322 11.60 18.97 -28.44
N ALA A 323 11.12 18.37 -29.51
CA ALA A 323 11.82 18.32 -30.77
C ALA A 323 11.77 19.72 -31.36
N ASP A 324 12.62 20.61 -30.85
CA ASP A 324 13.02 21.87 -31.47
C ASP A 324 14.24 22.44 -30.70
N ALA A 325 15.44 22.10 -31.19
CA ALA A 325 16.66 22.88 -31.06
C ALA A 325 17.65 22.48 -32.17
#